data_AF-A0A7W8N8C5-F1
#
_entry.id   AF-A0A7W8N8C5-F1
#
_cell.length_a   1.000
_cell.length_b   1.000
_cell.length_c   1.000
_cell.angle_alpha   90.00
_cell.angle_beta   90.00
_cell.angle_gamma   90.00
#
_symmetry.space_group_name_H-M   'P 1'
#
loop_
_entity.id
_entity.type
_entity.pdbx_description
1 polymer ?
#
loop_
_entity_poly.entity_id
_entity_poly.type
_entity_poly.pdbx_seq_one_letter_code
_entity_poly.pdbx_strand_id
1 'polypeptide(L)'
;MGKIHYVMMVLFSVLFVWAFLHVTQSVDKEKYVEITVSAGDTLWELADQYKHEHQLSHQQFIEWVMKVNGRSDDRLIVGEKIVIPVLKSNRENQLVANKP
;
A
#
# COMPACT_ATOMS: atom_id res chain seq x y z
N MET A 1 46.07 -11.45 2.42
CA MET A 1 45.13 -10.38 2.02
C MET A 1 43.91 -10.91 1.25
N GLY A 2 44.00 -11.92 0.38
CA GLY A 2 42.85 -12.41 -0.41
C GLY A 2 41.66 -13.01 0.37
N LYS A 3 41.90 -13.66 1.52
CA LYS A 3 40.82 -14.26 2.34
C LYS A 3 39.85 -13.23 2.91
N ILE A 4 40.34 -12.05 3.28
CA ILE A 4 39.51 -10.95 3.81
C ILE A 4 38.65 -10.35 2.70
N HIS A 5 39.18 -10.25 1.48
CA HIS A 5 38.42 -9.78 0.31
C HIS A 5 37.29 -10.75 -0.05
N TYR A 6 37.56 -12.05 0.00
CA TYR A 6 36.53 -13.08 -0.21
C TYR A 6 35.41 -12.98 0.84
N VAL A 7 35.78 -12.84 2.12
CA VAL A 7 34.81 -12.67 3.21
C VAL A 7 33.97 -11.41 3.03
N MET A 8 34.58 -10.29 2.63
CA MET A 8 33.84 -9.05 2.34
C MET A 8 32.88 -9.17 1.15
N MET A 9 33.30 -9.87 0.08
CA MET A 9 32.45 -10.12 -1.09
C MET A 9 31.23 -10.98 -0.74
N VAL A 10 31.42 -12.04 0.05
CA VAL A 10 30.33 -12.91 0.51
C VAL A 10 29.38 -12.14 1.43
N LEU A 11 29.91 -11.32 2.35
CA LEU A 11 29.08 -10.51 3.25
C LEU A 11 28.18 -9.56 2.46
N PHE A 12 28.72 -8.88 1.44
CA PHE A 12 27.94 -7.95 0.62
C PHE A 12 26.85 -8.66 -0.19
N SER A 13 27.14 -9.86 -0.70
CA SER A 13 26.15 -10.70 -1.40
C SER A 13 25.00 -11.11 -0.47
N VAL A 14 25.31 -11.51 0.77
CA VAL A 14 24.28 -11.87 1.76
C VAL A 14 23.41 -10.67 2.12
N LEU A 15 24.01 -9.48 2.31
CA LEU A 15 23.26 -8.24 2.55
C LEU A 15 22.38 -7.85 1.37
N PHE A 16 22.86 -8.04 0.14
CA PHE A 16 22.10 -7.74 -1.07
C PHE A 16 20.89 -8.67 -1.23
N VAL A 17 21.06 -9.98 -0.99
CA VAL A 17 19.95 -10.94 -1.00
C VAL A 17 18.94 -10.59 0.09
N TRP A 18 19.39 -10.26 1.30
CA TRP A 18 18.50 -9.89 2.39
C TRP A 18 17.70 -8.60 2.11
N ALA A 19 18.34 -7.57 1.57
CA ALA A 19 17.68 -6.34 1.14
C ALA A 19 16.67 -6.59 0.01
N PHE A 20 17.02 -7.45 -0.95
CA PHE A 20 16.15 -7.81 -2.06
C PHE A 20 14.89 -8.55 -1.57
N LEU A 21 15.04 -9.49 -0.63
CA LEU A 21 13.91 -10.18 -0.01
C LEU A 21 12.97 -9.19 0.73
N HIS A 22 13.51 -8.18 1.42
CA HIS A 22 12.70 -7.14 2.06
C HIS A 22 11.97 -6.22 1.08
N VAL A 23 12.56 -5.91 -0.08
CA VAL A 23 11.90 -5.09 -1.11
C VAL A 23 10.71 -5.81 -1.76
N THR A 24 10.73 -7.15 -1.80
CA THR A 24 9.66 -7.95 -2.39
C THR A 24 8.47 -8.21 -1.48
N GLN A 25 8.38 -7.58 -0.30
CA GLN A 25 7.19 -7.69 0.55
C GLN A 25 5.97 -7.13 -0.18
N SER A 26 5.16 -8.02 -0.75
CA SER A 26 3.88 -7.70 -1.37
C SER A 26 2.92 -7.15 -0.31
N VAL A 27 2.21 -6.08 -0.65
CA VAL A 27 1.17 -5.52 0.21
C VAL A 27 0.09 -6.59 0.43
N ASP A 28 -0.13 -6.95 1.69
CA ASP A 28 -1.13 -7.93 2.09
C ASP A 28 -2.54 -7.32 1.99
N LYS A 29 -3.16 -7.48 0.82
CA LYS A 29 -4.46 -6.88 0.46
C LYS A 29 -5.56 -7.21 1.47
N GLU A 30 -5.48 -8.35 2.17
CA GLU A 30 -6.52 -8.78 3.12
C GLU A 30 -6.65 -7.85 4.32
N LYS A 31 -5.59 -7.13 4.68
CA LYS A 31 -5.57 -6.17 5.79
C LYS A 31 -6.18 -4.82 5.45
N TYR A 32 -6.41 -4.57 4.16
CA TYR A 32 -6.87 -3.28 3.66
C TYR A 32 -8.33 -3.32 3.22
N VAL A 33 -8.99 -2.17 3.26
CA VAL A 33 -10.38 -2.02 2.88
C VAL A 33 -10.52 -2.06 1.35
N GLU A 34 -11.49 -2.82 0.87
CA GLU A 34 -11.95 -2.82 -0.52
C GLU A 34 -13.20 -1.94 -0.61
N ILE A 35 -13.22 -1.01 -1.57
CA ILE A 35 -14.36 -0.15 -1.86
C ILE A 35 -14.84 -0.37 -3.29
N THR A 36 -16.12 -0.09 -3.56
CA THR A 36 -16.67 -0.10 -4.91
C THR A 36 -16.72 1.33 -5.44
N VAL A 37 -16.13 1.56 -6.60
CA VAL A 37 -16.10 2.85 -7.28
C VAL A 37 -17.51 3.26 -7.71
N SER A 38 -17.91 4.47 -7.36
CA SER A 38 -19.16 5.10 -7.79
C SER A 38 -18.96 6.06 -8.96
N ALA A 39 -20.04 6.42 -9.63
CA ALA A 39 -20.00 7.36 -10.75
C ALA A 39 -19.59 8.76 -10.28
N GLY A 40 -18.50 9.28 -10.83
CA GLY A 40 -17.95 10.59 -10.47
C GLY A 40 -16.75 10.53 -9.53
N ASP A 41 -16.48 9.37 -8.92
CA ASP A 41 -15.35 9.21 -8.00
C ASP A 41 -14.01 9.40 -8.73
N THR A 42 -13.09 10.08 -8.05
CA THR A 42 -11.69 10.20 -8.48
C THR A 42 -10.77 9.70 -7.39
N LEU A 43 -9.59 9.18 -7.75
CA LEU A 43 -8.60 8.77 -6.74
C LEU A 43 -8.19 9.95 -5.84
N TRP A 44 -8.26 11.18 -6.34
CA TRP A 44 -7.97 12.38 -5.59
C TRP A 44 -9.02 12.66 -4.51
N GLU A 45 -10.30 12.58 -4.87
CA GLU A 45 -11.41 12.78 -3.92
C GLU A 45 -11.43 11.66 -2.87
N LEU A 46 -11.14 10.42 -3.27
CA LEU A 46 -10.98 9.31 -2.33
C LEU A 46 -9.82 9.55 -1.34
N ALA A 47 -8.69 10.10 -1.82
CA ALA A 47 -7.58 10.44 -0.94
C ALA A 47 -7.94 11.52 0.09
N ASP A 48 -8.85 12.44 -0.24
CA ASP A 48 -9.33 13.45 0.70
C ASP A 48 -10.39 12.87 1.66
N GLN A 49 -11.32 12.07 1.13
CA GLN A 49 -12.36 11.40 1.92
C GLN A 49 -11.78 10.49 3.01
N TYR A 50 -10.72 9.75 2.68
CA TYR A 50 -10.09 8.79 3.60
C TYR A 50 -8.86 9.36 4.33
N LYS A 51 -8.59 10.67 4.20
CA LYS A 51 -7.42 11.35 4.76
C LYS A 51 -7.23 11.18 6.27
N HIS A 52 -8.32 10.98 7.00
CA HIS A 52 -8.28 10.76 8.46
C HIS A 52 -8.05 9.29 8.84
N GLU A 53 -8.25 8.37 7.89
CA GLU A 53 -8.10 6.92 8.08
C GLU A 53 -6.73 6.40 7.59
N HIS A 54 -5.95 7.23 6.91
CA HIS A 54 -4.57 6.97 6.48
C HIS A 54 -3.64 8.16 6.74
N GLN A 55 -2.32 7.93 6.71
CA GLN A 55 -1.30 8.98 6.93
C GLN A 55 -0.57 9.41 5.66
N LEU A 56 -1.06 8.98 4.48
CA LEU A 56 -0.44 9.29 3.19
C LEU A 56 -0.89 10.64 2.63
N SER A 57 -0.01 11.30 1.88
CA SER A 57 -0.38 12.43 1.03
C SER A 57 -1.24 11.98 -0.16
N HIS A 58 -1.95 12.90 -0.83
CA HIS A 58 -2.79 12.54 -1.98
C HIS A 58 -2.01 11.79 -3.07
N GLN A 59 -0.80 12.26 -3.40
CA GLN A 59 0.03 11.60 -4.40
C GLN A 59 0.46 10.21 -3.94
N GLN A 60 0.87 10.05 -2.69
CA GLN A 60 1.25 8.75 -2.14
C GLN A 60 0.07 7.78 -2.08
N PHE A 61 -1.13 8.29 -1.79
CA PHE A 61 -2.37 7.51 -1.83
C PHE A 61 -2.63 6.98 -3.24
N ILE A 62 -2.60 7.86 -4.24
CA ILE A 62 -2.83 7.52 -5.65
C ILE A 62 -1.81 6.47 -6.10
N GLU A 63 -0.51 6.70 -5.86
CA GLU A 63 0.57 5.77 -6.22
C GLU A 63 0.40 4.40 -5.53
N TRP A 64 0.02 4.39 -4.25
CA TRP A 64 -0.20 3.15 -3.51
C TRP A 64 -1.40 2.38 -4.07
N VAL A 65 -2.53 3.06 -4.31
CA VAL A 65 -3.75 2.44 -4.87
C VAL A 65 -3.45 1.87 -6.24
N MET A 66 -2.75 2.60 -7.10
CA MET A 66 -2.33 2.09 -8.41
C MET A 66 -1.42 0.87 -8.27
N LYS A 67 -0.39 0.93 -7.41
CA LYS A 67 0.56 -0.17 -7.20
C LYS A 67 -0.12 -1.44 -6.69
N VAL A 68 -1.02 -1.32 -5.70
CA VAL A 68 -1.69 -2.46 -5.06
C VAL A 68 -2.74 -3.07 -5.97
N ASN A 69 -3.48 -2.24 -6.72
CA ASN A 69 -4.49 -2.70 -7.67
C ASN A 69 -3.91 -3.06 -9.04
N GLY A 70 -2.59 -2.93 -9.24
CA GLY A 70 -1.92 -3.24 -10.51
C GLY A 70 -2.32 -2.32 -11.67
N ARG A 71 -2.71 -1.08 -11.36
CA ARG A 71 -3.14 -0.09 -12.35
C ARG A 71 -1.95 0.73 -12.82
N SER A 72 -2.00 1.11 -14.09
CA SER A 72 -1.04 2.04 -14.70
C SER A 72 -1.63 3.44 -14.90
N ASP A 73 -2.93 3.61 -14.64
CA ASP A 73 -3.65 4.87 -14.73
C ASP A 73 -4.50 5.14 -13.48
N ASP A 74 -4.88 6.41 -13.34
CA ASP A 74 -5.70 6.96 -12.25
C ASP A 74 -7.20 6.92 -12.57
N ARG A 75 -7.58 6.41 -13.74
CA ARG A 75 -8.97 6.32 -14.19
C ARG A 75 -9.69 5.24 -13.41
N LEU A 76 -10.86 5.59 -12.87
CA LEU A 76 -11.71 4.66 -12.14
C LEU A 76 -12.89 4.22 -13.01
N ILE A 77 -13.22 2.93 -12.95
CA ILE A 77 -14.38 2.37 -13.67
C ILE A 77 -15.51 2.18 -12.66
N VAL A 78 -16.68 2.71 -12.96
CA VAL A 78 -17.85 2.59 -12.07
C VAL A 78 -18.22 1.12 -11.86
N GLY A 79 -18.44 0.72 -10.61
CA GLY A 79 -18.73 -0.66 -10.21
C GLY A 79 -17.48 -1.52 -10.01
N GLU A 80 -16.29 -0.98 -10.27
CA GLU A 80 -15.03 -1.65 -10.00
C GLU A 80 -14.74 -1.70 -8.49
N LYS A 81 -14.11 -2.79 -8.05
CA LYS A 81 -13.63 -2.91 -6.68
C LYS A 81 -12.14 -2.61 -6.59
N ILE A 82 -11.78 -1.65 -5.76
CA ILE A 82 -10.40 -1.22 -5.56
C ILE A 82 -10.02 -1.30 -4.08
N VAL A 83 -8.78 -1.68 -3.82
CA VAL A 83 -8.20 -1.69 -2.47
C VAL A 83 -7.57 -0.33 -2.19
N ILE A 84 -7.93 0.28 -1.05
CA ILE A 84 -7.41 1.58 -0.60
C ILE A 84 -6.50 1.42 0.63
N PRO A 85 -5.57 2.36 0.90
CA PRO A 85 -4.61 2.28 2.01
C PRO A 85 -5.24 2.55 3.39
N VAL A 86 -6.42 2.00 3.63
CA VAL A 86 -7.14 2.05 4.89
C VAL A 86 -7.12 0.66 5.51
N LEU A 87 -6.62 0.55 6.74
CA LEU A 87 -6.58 -0.72 7.48
C LEU A 87 -7.98 -1.08 7.98
N LYS A 88 -8.40 -2.34 7.78
CA LYS A 88 -9.69 -2.84 8.30
C LYS A 88 -9.84 -2.64 9.81
N SER A 89 -8.76 -2.85 10.57
CA SER A 89 -8.74 -2.64 12.02
C SER A 89 -9.01 -1.21 12.44
N ASN A 90 -8.61 -0.22 11.63
CA ASN A 90 -8.87 1.20 11.92
C ASN A 90 -10.36 1.50 11.77
N ARG A 91 -10.97 0.98 10.69
CA ARG A 91 -12.40 1.12 10.42
C ARG A 91 -13.27 0.41 11.47
N GLU A 92 -12.90 -0.81 11.87
CA GLU A 92 -13.59 -1.55 12.95
C GLU A 92 -13.55 -0.79 14.28
N ASN A 93 -12.41 -0.24 14.67
CA ASN A 93 -12.29 0.58 15.87
C ASN A 93 -13.18 1.84 15.82
N GLN A 94 -13.33 2.48 14.66
CA GLN A 94 -14.24 3.62 14.51
C GLN A 94 -15.72 3.22 14.63
N LEU A 95 -16.10 2.05 14.10
CA LEU A 95 -17.46 1.52 14.24
C LEU A 95 -17.80 1.15 15.70
N VAL A 96 -16.81 0.67 16.47
CA VAL A 96 -16.97 0.35 17.89
C VAL A 96 -16.97 1.63 18.76
N ALA A 97 -16.14 2.62 18.43
CA ALA A 97 -16.08 3.89 19.15
C ALA A 97 -17.33 4.77 18.97
N ASN A 98 -18.07 4.59 17.86
CA ASN A 98 -19.30 5.32 17.58
C ASN A 98 -20.57 4.56 18.02
N LYS A 99 -20.42 3.52 18.85
CA LYS A 99 -21.56 2.80 19.44
C LYS A 99 -22.06 3.59 20.67
N PRO A 100 -23.35 3.97 20.74
CA PRO A 100 -23.92 4.69 21.87
C PRO A 100 -23.99 3.85 23.14
#